data_AF-A0A651FQ83-F1
#
_entry.id   AF-A0A651FQ83-F1
#
_cell.length_a   1.000
_cell.length_b   1.000
_cell.length_c   1.000
_cell.angle_alpha   90.00
_cell.angle_beta   90.00
_cell.angle_gamma   90.00
#
_symmetry.space_group_name_H-M   'P 1'
#
loop_
_entity.id
_entity.type
_entity.pdbx_description
1 polymer ?
#
loop_
_entity_poly.entity_id
_entity_poly.type
_entity_poly.pdbx_seq_one_letter_code
_entity_poly.pdbx_strand_id
1 'polypeptide(L)'
;MVWIGQGKGRAAIDRFFAEALSDYKRARIQTACCDMSQAYIGVIQAHCPGATLVMDRFHIVKALNEAVGEVRKEQWREAARDARKALKGRRWLLYRHSSTRTRRDLRNLKALDKHNRRIYRAWRLKEEFEHFWTYQATWVAERFLKQWAKSALLSRLEPLRKFVHTLRRHQDAVLAFIGTRLNNAIAEGLNRIVKIIKNQASGFRHLDAFSDMIYLTVGDLHLSGQIPARLRPL
;
A
#
# COMPACT_ATOMS: atom_id res chain seq x y z
N MET A 1 -17.60 -10.33 1.18
CA MET A 1 -18.59 -9.56 0.40
C MET A 1 -17.85 -8.71 -0.60
N VAL A 2 -18.28 -8.71 -1.86
CA VAL A 2 -17.76 -7.83 -2.92
C VAL A 2 -18.90 -6.95 -3.38
N TRP A 3 -18.59 -5.70 -3.71
CA TRP A 3 -19.56 -4.73 -4.22
C TRP A 3 -18.93 -3.95 -5.37
N ILE A 4 -19.72 -3.71 -6.40
CA ILE A 4 -19.34 -2.97 -7.59
C ILE A 4 -20.30 -1.80 -7.73
N GLY A 5 -19.75 -0.61 -7.92
CA GLY A 5 -20.54 0.59 -8.15
C GLY A 5 -19.82 1.62 -9.03
N GLN A 6 -20.60 2.56 -9.56
CA GLN A 6 -20.11 3.55 -10.51
C GLN A 6 -19.36 4.70 -9.81
N GLY A 7 -18.19 5.06 -10.36
CA GLY A 7 -17.37 6.17 -9.86
C GLY A 7 -16.31 5.75 -8.83
N LYS A 8 -15.47 6.71 -8.45
CA LYS A 8 -14.26 6.48 -7.62
C LYS A 8 -14.15 7.40 -6.39
N GLY A 9 -15.20 8.18 -6.11
CA GLY A 9 -15.21 9.20 -5.08
C GLY A 9 -15.94 8.77 -3.81
N ARG A 10 -15.92 9.64 -2.80
CA ARG A 10 -16.61 9.44 -1.52
C ARG A 10 -18.06 8.98 -1.67
N ALA A 11 -18.84 9.64 -2.53
CA ALA A 11 -20.23 9.29 -2.79
C ALA A 11 -20.44 7.83 -3.25
N ALA A 12 -19.49 7.25 -3.99
CA ALA A 12 -19.58 5.85 -4.40
C ALA A 12 -19.39 4.90 -3.20
N ILE A 13 -18.49 5.23 -2.28
CA ILE A 13 -18.23 4.44 -1.08
C ILE A 13 -19.35 4.62 -0.06
N ASP A 14 -19.93 5.83 0.06
CA ASP A 14 -21.10 6.09 0.90
C ASP A 14 -22.28 5.20 0.48
N ARG A 15 -22.52 5.05 -0.83
CA ARG A 15 -23.55 4.12 -1.34
C ARG A 15 -23.30 2.68 -0.93
N PHE A 16 -22.06 2.20 -0.96
CA PHE A 16 -21.73 0.86 -0.46
C PHE A 16 -22.17 0.69 1.00
N PHE A 17 -21.85 1.64 1.87
CA PHE A 17 -22.24 1.56 3.29
C PHE A 17 -23.73 1.74 3.52
N ALA A 18 -24.45 2.43 2.63
CA ALA A 18 -25.89 2.63 2.73
C ALA A 18 -26.69 1.43 2.19
N GLU A 19 -26.25 0.85 1.06
CA GLU A 19 -27.01 -0.15 0.30
C GLU A 19 -26.60 -1.58 0.66
N ALA A 20 -25.31 -1.82 0.93
CA ALA A 20 -24.79 -3.19 1.10
C ALA A 20 -24.71 -3.64 2.58
N LEU A 21 -24.75 -2.69 3.53
CA LEU A 21 -24.57 -2.97 4.96
C LEU A 21 -25.71 -2.36 5.78
N SER A 22 -26.39 -3.20 6.56
CA SER A 22 -27.33 -2.73 7.58
C SER A 22 -26.58 -2.07 8.74
N ASP A 23 -27.28 -1.24 9.52
CA ASP A 23 -26.74 -0.60 10.73
C ASP A 23 -26.10 -1.61 11.68
N TYR A 24 -26.77 -2.75 11.87
CA TYR A 24 -26.27 -3.87 12.65
C TYR A 24 -24.92 -4.38 12.15
N LYS A 25 -24.75 -4.56 10.83
CA LYS A 25 -23.48 -5.01 10.23
C LYS A 25 -22.41 -3.94 10.39
N ARG A 26 -22.74 -2.66 10.16
CA ARG A 26 -21.81 -1.52 10.31
C ARG A 26 -21.27 -1.42 11.72
N ALA A 27 -22.14 -1.54 12.73
CA ALA A 27 -21.75 -1.49 14.15
C ALA A 27 -20.83 -2.64 14.58
N ARG A 28 -20.84 -3.77 13.85
CA ARG A 28 -19.98 -4.93 14.14
C ARG A 28 -18.60 -4.88 13.46
N ILE A 29 -18.34 -3.87 12.62
CA ILE A 29 -17.02 -3.70 12.01
C ILE A 29 -16.05 -3.20 13.10
N GLN A 30 -15.10 -4.05 13.49
CA GLN A 30 -14.12 -3.76 14.54
C GLN A 30 -12.83 -3.13 13.99
N THR A 31 -12.46 -3.45 12.76
CA THR A 31 -11.21 -2.98 12.14
C THR A 31 -11.40 -2.85 10.64
N ALA A 32 -10.83 -1.80 10.06
CA ALA A 32 -10.86 -1.56 8.62
C ALA A 32 -9.46 -1.19 8.13
N CYS A 33 -8.98 -1.85 7.07
CA CYS A 33 -7.71 -1.52 6.42
C CYS A 33 -7.99 -0.76 5.12
N CYS A 34 -7.35 0.38 4.93
CA CYS A 34 -7.45 1.15 3.68
C CYS A 34 -6.14 1.85 3.31
N ASP A 35 -6.10 2.41 2.11
CA ASP A 35 -5.00 3.29 1.68
C ASP A 35 -5.08 4.68 2.36
N MET A 36 -4.12 5.56 2.04
CA MET A 36 -4.07 6.92 2.58
C MET A 36 -5.09 7.89 1.94
N SER A 37 -6.09 7.39 1.20
CA SER A 37 -7.13 8.22 0.59
C SER A 37 -8.03 8.84 1.64
N GLN A 38 -8.12 10.17 1.64
CA GLN A 38 -9.04 10.91 2.51
C GLN A 38 -10.51 10.52 2.27
N ALA A 39 -10.85 10.07 1.05
CA ALA A 39 -12.19 9.58 0.76
C ALA A 39 -12.49 8.29 1.54
N TYR A 40 -11.59 7.29 1.49
CA TYR A 40 -11.79 6.03 2.24
C TYR A 40 -11.78 6.26 3.75
N ILE A 41 -10.80 7.02 4.24
CA ILE A 41 -10.66 7.35 5.66
C ILE A 41 -11.93 8.03 6.19
N GLY A 42 -12.39 9.08 5.51
CA GLY A 42 -13.56 9.85 5.95
C GLY A 42 -14.85 9.05 5.94
N VAL A 43 -15.03 8.14 4.97
CA VAL A 43 -16.22 7.29 4.88
C VAL A 43 -16.21 6.21 5.96
N ILE A 44 -15.08 5.55 6.18
CA ILE A 44 -14.95 4.55 7.26
C ILE A 44 -15.20 5.19 8.62
N GLN A 45 -14.64 6.37 8.88
CA GLN A 45 -14.86 7.08 10.14
C GLN A 45 -16.32 7.52 10.32
N ALA A 46 -17.01 7.90 9.23
CA ALA A 46 -18.41 8.29 9.29
C ALA A 46 -19.37 7.11 9.51
N HIS A 47 -19.16 5.99 8.81
CA HIS A 47 -20.08 4.85 8.84
C HIS A 47 -19.71 3.78 9.88
N CYS A 48 -18.46 3.75 10.34
CA CYS A 48 -17.93 2.78 11.30
C CYS A 48 -17.09 3.48 12.37
N PRO A 49 -17.68 4.39 13.17
CA PRO A 49 -16.92 5.20 14.14
C PRO A 49 -16.24 4.38 15.23
N GLY A 50 -16.73 3.17 15.53
CA GLY A 50 -16.09 2.24 16.48
C GLY A 50 -14.98 1.37 15.88
N ALA A 51 -14.75 1.44 14.56
CA ALA A 51 -13.74 0.62 13.92
C ALA A 51 -12.34 1.21 14.08
N THR A 52 -11.39 0.35 14.43
CA THR A 52 -9.97 0.70 14.37
C THR A 52 -9.52 0.80 12.92
N LEU A 53 -9.10 1.99 12.50
CA LEU A 53 -8.55 2.20 11.17
C LEU A 53 -7.10 1.74 11.11
N VAL A 54 -6.76 0.91 10.12
CA VAL A 54 -5.42 0.40 9.88
C VAL A 54 -4.93 0.91 8.52
N MET A 55 -3.77 1.53 8.51
CA MET A 55 -3.19 2.03 7.27
C MET A 55 -2.49 0.91 6.50
N ASP A 56 -2.78 0.79 5.21
CA ASP A 56 -2.15 -0.24 4.38
C ASP A 56 -0.63 -0.07 4.31
N ARG A 57 0.07 -1.09 4.82
CA ARG A 57 1.53 -1.22 4.83
C ARG A 57 2.14 -0.99 3.44
N PHE A 58 1.52 -1.51 2.37
CA PHE A 58 2.08 -1.38 1.03
C PHE A 58 2.19 0.09 0.62
N HIS A 59 1.16 0.88 0.89
CA HIS A 59 1.12 2.30 0.54
C HIS A 59 2.15 3.11 1.33
N ILE A 60 2.38 2.80 2.61
CA ILE A 60 3.43 3.41 3.42
C ILE A 60 4.82 3.09 2.88
N VAL A 61 5.10 1.80 2.61
CA VAL A 61 6.39 1.35 2.05
C VAL A 61 6.62 1.95 0.66
N LYS A 62 5.58 2.04 -0.18
CA LYS A 62 5.63 2.67 -1.50
C LYS A 62 5.97 4.15 -1.39
N ALA A 63 5.29 4.91 -0.53
CA ALA A 63 5.56 6.33 -0.32
C ALA A 63 7.00 6.58 0.18
N LEU A 64 7.52 5.72 1.05
CA LEU A 64 8.91 5.79 1.51
C LEU A 64 9.90 5.51 0.37
N ASN A 65 9.66 4.47 -0.44
CA ASN A 65 10.49 4.16 -1.61
C ASN A 65 10.47 5.29 -2.66
N GLU A 66 9.32 5.93 -2.84
CA GLU A 66 9.18 7.12 -3.69
C GLU A 66 10.03 8.28 -3.15
N ALA A 67 9.98 8.56 -1.84
CA ALA A 67 10.82 9.58 -1.22
C ALA A 67 12.33 9.31 -1.42
N VAL A 68 12.79 8.08 -1.23
CA VAL A 68 14.18 7.67 -1.54
C VAL A 68 14.48 7.84 -3.04
N GLY A 69 13.49 7.51 -3.89
CA GLY A 69 13.56 7.69 -5.34
C GLY A 69 13.74 9.15 -5.75
N GLU A 70 13.06 10.08 -5.10
CA GLU A 70 13.18 11.51 -5.33
C GLU A 70 14.55 12.03 -4.91
N VAL A 71 15.10 11.60 -3.76
CA VAL A 71 16.48 11.95 -3.38
C VAL A 71 17.46 11.51 -4.47
N ARG A 72 17.30 10.30 -5.01
CA ARG A 72 18.13 9.83 -6.13
C ARG A 72 17.97 10.70 -7.38
N LYS A 73 16.75 11.14 -7.71
CA LYS A 73 16.48 12.01 -8.86
C LYS A 73 17.08 13.41 -8.67
N GLU A 74 16.99 13.99 -7.48
CA GLU A 74 17.66 15.26 -7.11
C GLU A 74 19.17 15.16 -7.35
N GLN A 75 19.80 14.12 -6.79
CA GLN A 75 21.23 13.89 -6.94
C GLN A 75 21.65 13.59 -8.39
N TRP A 76 20.79 12.96 -9.18
CA TRP A 76 21.03 12.78 -10.62
C TRP A 76 21.03 14.11 -11.38
N ARG A 77 20.10 15.02 -11.06
CA ARG A 77 20.00 16.35 -11.70
C ARG A 77 21.24 17.18 -11.41
N GLU A 78 21.73 17.16 -10.16
CA GLU A 78 22.92 17.89 -9.70
C GLU A 78 24.25 17.29 -10.20
N ALA A 79 24.29 16.00 -10.52
CA ALA A 79 25.53 15.34 -10.93
C ALA A 79 26.00 15.73 -12.34
N ALA A 80 27.32 15.90 -12.50
CA ALA A 80 27.99 16.03 -13.79
C ALA A 80 27.80 14.77 -14.68
N ARG A 81 27.97 14.90 -15.99
CA ARG A 81 27.71 13.82 -16.98
C ARG A 81 28.40 12.50 -16.63
N ASP A 82 29.66 12.51 -16.19
CA ASP A 82 30.38 11.28 -15.87
C ASP A 82 29.96 10.67 -14.52
N ALA A 83 29.64 11.50 -13.52
CA ALA A 83 29.09 11.04 -12.25
C ALA A 83 27.70 10.39 -12.40
N ARG A 84 26.92 10.79 -13.40
CA ARG A 84 25.63 10.15 -13.73
C ARG A 84 25.79 8.68 -14.15
N LYS A 85 26.90 8.29 -14.80
CA LYS A 85 27.13 6.88 -15.17
C LYS A 85 27.13 5.97 -13.93
N ALA A 86 27.69 6.44 -12.81
CA ALA A 86 27.71 5.71 -11.54
C ALA A 86 26.32 5.55 -10.89
N LEU A 87 25.36 6.40 -11.22
CA LEU A 87 23.99 6.35 -10.69
C LEU A 87 23.01 5.58 -11.60
N LYS A 88 23.39 5.32 -12.86
CA LYS A 88 22.55 4.67 -13.86
C LYS A 88 22.34 3.20 -13.51
N GLY A 89 21.11 2.70 -13.66
CA GLY A 89 20.78 1.28 -13.45
C GLY A 89 20.74 0.81 -12.00
N ARG A 90 20.94 1.69 -11.00
CA ARG A 90 20.99 1.31 -9.57
C ARG A 90 19.71 1.58 -8.78
N ARG A 91 18.62 2.00 -9.46
CA ARG A 91 17.33 2.29 -8.82
C ARG A 91 16.76 1.08 -8.07
N TRP A 92 16.79 -0.09 -8.72
CA TRP A 92 16.22 -1.32 -8.17
C TRP A 92 16.93 -1.77 -6.89
N LEU A 93 18.24 -1.51 -6.76
CA LEU A 93 19.02 -1.82 -5.56
C LEU A 93 18.52 -1.06 -4.33
N LEU A 94 18.08 0.19 -4.51
CA LEU A 94 17.58 1.04 -3.41
C LEU A 94 16.21 0.57 -2.91
N TYR A 95 15.42 -0.07 -3.77
CA TYR A 95 14.05 -0.50 -3.45
C TYR A 95 13.96 -1.95 -3.00
N ARG A 96 15.00 -2.75 -3.28
CA ARG A 96 15.04 -4.18 -2.97
C ARG A 96 14.92 -4.40 -1.47
N HIS A 97 14.06 -5.31 -1.05
CA HIS A 97 13.93 -5.69 0.35
C HIS A 97 15.24 -6.29 0.88
N SER A 98 15.58 -6.02 2.14
CA SER A 98 16.82 -6.49 2.79
C SER A 98 17.04 -7.99 2.66
N SER A 99 15.97 -8.78 2.84
CA SER A 99 16.03 -10.26 2.76
C SER A 99 16.35 -10.83 1.37
N THR A 100 16.18 -10.07 0.28
CA THR A 100 16.39 -10.56 -1.08
C THR A 100 17.70 -10.09 -1.70
N ARG A 101 18.53 -9.36 -0.93
CA ARG A 101 19.77 -8.76 -1.42
C ARG A 101 20.95 -9.72 -1.35
N THR A 102 21.81 -9.64 -2.36
CA THR A 102 23.08 -10.37 -2.36
C THR A 102 24.18 -9.60 -1.62
N ARG A 103 25.27 -10.28 -1.26
CA ARG A 103 26.47 -9.62 -0.70
C ARG A 103 27.04 -8.55 -1.66
N ARG A 104 26.94 -8.78 -2.98
CA ARG A 104 27.35 -7.82 -4.02
C ARG A 104 26.48 -6.56 -3.98
N ASP A 105 25.17 -6.72 -3.84
CA ASP A 105 24.24 -5.61 -3.73
C ASP A 105 24.56 -4.73 -2.51
N LEU A 106 24.85 -5.35 -1.37
CA LEU A 106 25.22 -4.63 -0.16
C LEU A 106 26.54 -3.85 -0.31
N ARG A 107 27.56 -4.44 -0.95
CA ARG A 107 28.81 -3.73 -1.27
C ARG A 107 28.55 -2.51 -2.16
N ASN A 108 27.72 -2.65 -3.19
CA ASN A 108 27.36 -1.55 -4.08
C ASN A 108 26.62 -0.42 -3.34
N LEU A 109 25.74 -0.77 -2.41
CA LEU A 109 25.03 0.21 -1.57
C LEU A 109 25.97 0.90 -0.59
N LYS A 110 26.87 0.16 0.07
CA LYS A 110 27.88 0.72 0.98
C LYS A 110 28.85 1.65 0.25
N ALA A 111 29.19 1.37 -1.01
CA ALA A 111 30.02 2.26 -1.83
C ALA A 111 29.37 3.65 -2.05
N LEU A 112 28.04 3.76 -1.97
CA LEU A 112 27.36 5.06 -2.04
C LEU A 112 27.73 5.97 -0.87
N ASP A 113 28.17 5.45 0.27
CA ASP A 113 28.62 6.32 1.37
C ASP A 113 29.82 7.20 0.96
N LYS A 114 30.69 6.69 0.08
CA LYS A 114 31.82 7.46 -0.44
C LYS A 114 31.42 8.39 -1.60
N HIS A 115 30.54 7.93 -2.49
CA HIS A 115 30.28 8.61 -3.76
C HIS A 115 28.98 9.46 -3.76
N ASN A 116 28.02 9.16 -2.91
CA ASN A 116 26.79 9.93 -2.74
C ASN A 116 26.16 9.71 -1.34
N ARG A 117 26.63 10.48 -0.36
CA ARG A 117 26.17 10.40 1.04
C ARG A 117 24.67 10.67 1.19
N ARG A 118 24.06 11.48 0.33
CA ARG A 118 22.62 11.81 0.38
C ARG A 118 21.77 10.58 0.03
N ILE A 119 22.09 9.87 -1.05
CA ILE A 119 21.40 8.62 -1.42
C ILE A 119 21.67 7.54 -0.37
N TYR A 120 22.91 7.41 0.11
CA TYR A 120 23.24 6.43 1.15
C TYR A 120 22.42 6.65 2.43
N ARG A 121 22.32 7.89 2.89
CA ARG A 121 21.51 8.27 4.06
C ARG A 121 20.02 7.97 3.86
N ALA A 122 19.47 8.28 2.68
CA ALA A 122 18.08 7.98 2.34
C ALA A 122 17.80 6.46 2.39
N TRP A 123 18.70 5.67 1.79
CA TRP A 123 18.61 4.21 1.84
C TRP A 123 18.73 3.68 3.27
N ARG A 124 19.68 4.16 4.07
CA ARG A 124 19.82 3.74 5.49
C ARG A 124 18.54 3.99 6.29
N LEU A 125 17.91 5.15 6.14
CA LEU A 125 16.64 5.46 6.81
C LEU A 125 15.52 4.52 6.36
N LYS A 126 15.45 4.19 5.07
CA LYS A 126 14.49 3.18 4.58
C LYS A 126 14.73 1.82 5.22
N GLU A 127 15.97 1.33 5.26
CA GLU A 127 16.32 0.04 5.86
C GLU A 127 15.95 -0.01 7.34
N GLU A 128 16.26 1.07 8.07
CA GLU A 128 15.90 1.18 9.48
C GLU A 128 14.38 1.06 9.65
N PHE A 129 13.60 1.77 8.82
CA PHE A 129 12.13 1.72 8.86
C PHE A 129 11.55 0.33 8.61
N GLU A 130 12.24 -0.58 7.91
CA GLU A 130 11.76 -1.96 7.72
C GLU A 130 11.52 -2.69 9.04
N HIS A 131 12.28 -2.36 10.09
CA HIS A 131 12.14 -2.94 11.42
C HIS A 131 10.82 -2.56 12.10
N PHE A 132 10.18 -1.47 11.67
CA PHE A 132 8.87 -1.06 12.21
C PHE A 132 7.86 -2.22 12.15
N TRP A 133 7.87 -2.98 11.06
CA TRP A 133 6.87 -4.02 10.81
C TRP A 133 7.08 -5.27 11.67
N THR A 134 8.22 -5.42 12.34
CA THR A 134 8.56 -6.62 13.14
C THR A 134 8.25 -6.46 14.62
N TYR A 135 8.03 -5.23 15.11
CA TYR A 135 7.65 -4.97 16.50
C TYR A 135 6.34 -5.66 16.87
N GLN A 136 6.27 -6.21 18.08
CA GLN A 136 5.08 -6.88 18.62
C GLN A 136 4.29 -6.00 19.60
N ALA A 137 4.94 -5.00 20.20
CA ALA A 137 4.33 -4.12 21.18
C ALA A 137 4.19 -2.70 20.62
N THR A 138 2.97 -2.15 20.67
CA THR A 138 2.62 -0.83 20.11
C THR A 138 3.46 0.29 20.70
N TRP A 139 3.73 0.28 22.01
CA TRP A 139 4.53 1.32 22.67
C TRP A 139 6.00 1.33 22.19
N VAL A 140 6.57 0.17 21.87
CA VAL A 140 7.94 0.08 21.33
C VAL A 140 7.96 0.61 19.90
N ALA A 141 6.96 0.23 19.10
CA ALA A 141 6.80 0.70 17.73
C ALA A 141 6.59 2.22 17.67
N GLU A 142 5.81 2.80 18.58
CA GLU A 142 5.61 4.24 18.71
C GLU A 142 6.91 4.96 19.06
N ARG A 143 7.66 4.45 20.05
CA ARG A 143 8.97 5.00 20.42
C ARG A 143 9.94 4.97 19.24
N PHE A 144 9.97 3.87 18.51
CA PHE A 144 10.76 3.73 17.29
C PHE A 144 10.34 4.77 16.24
N LEU A 145 9.04 4.91 15.93
CA LEU A 145 8.55 5.88 14.95
C LEU A 145 8.94 7.32 15.32
N LYS A 146 8.84 7.69 16.60
CA LYS A 146 9.26 9.02 17.08
C LYS A 146 10.75 9.27 16.84
N GLN A 147 11.60 8.30 17.19
CA GLN A 147 13.05 8.41 17.00
C GLN A 147 13.43 8.42 15.52
N TRP A 148 12.87 7.51 14.73
CA TRP A 148 13.10 7.43 13.30
C TRP A 148 12.67 8.71 12.59
N ALA A 149 11.49 9.25 12.91
CA ALA A 149 11.00 10.50 12.35
C ALA A 149 11.93 11.67 12.67
N LYS A 150 12.46 11.74 13.90
CA LYS A 150 13.48 12.75 14.28
C LYS A 150 14.73 12.63 13.41
N SER A 151 15.28 11.42 13.25
CA SER A 151 16.44 11.16 12.40
C SER A 151 16.18 11.54 10.93
N ALA A 152 15.02 11.19 10.40
CA ALA A 152 14.61 11.53 9.04
C ALA A 152 14.45 13.04 8.83
N LEU A 153 13.90 13.79 9.80
CA LEU A 153 13.79 15.26 9.73
C LEU A 153 15.18 15.95 9.77
N LEU A 154 16.08 15.45 10.61
CA LEU A 154 17.46 15.94 10.74
C LEU A 154 18.37 15.54 9.56
N SER A 155 17.93 14.61 8.72
CA SER A 155 18.70 14.12 7.56
C SER A 155 18.97 15.19 6.48
N ARG A 156 18.24 16.31 6.49
CA ARG A 156 18.24 17.36 5.46
C ARG A 156 17.91 16.84 4.05
N LEU A 157 17.08 15.80 3.98
CA LEU A 157 16.52 15.23 2.76
C LEU A 157 15.04 15.62 2.66
N GLU A 158 14.73 16.59 1.80
CA GLU A 158 13.39 17.16 1.69
C GLU A 158 12.31 16.13 1.32
N PRO A 159 12.55 15.16 0.42
CA PRO A 159 11.58 14.10 0.16
C PRO A 159 11.23 13.26 1.39
N LEU A 160 12.22 12.94 2.24
CA LEU A 160 12.00 12.17 3.47
C LEU A 160 11.26 13.00 4.52
N ARG A 161 11.52 14.31 4.59
CA ARG A 161 10.75 15.22 5.44
C ARG A 161 9.28 15.20 5.05
N LYS A 162 8.96 15.35 3.76
CA LYS A 162 7.58 15.27 3.27
C LYS A 162 6.91 13.94 3.64
N PHE A 163 7.62 12.82 3.47
CA PHE A 163 7.13 11.51 3.93
C PHE A 163 6.82 11.48 5.43
N VAL A 164 7.69 12.02 6.29
CA VAL A 164 7.46 12.08 7.74
C VAL A 164 6.19 12.87 8.09
N HIS A 165 5.91 13.97 7.40
CA HIS A 165 4.69 14.75 7.64
C HIS A 165 3.43 13.94 7.29
N THR A 166 3.45 13.22 6.16
CA THR A 166 2.38 12.29 5.78
C THR A 166 2.23 11.16 6.79
N LEU A 167 3.34 10.55 7.21
CA LEU A 167 3.36 9.47 8.20
C LEU A 167 2.73 9.92 9.53
N ARG A 168 3.09 11.12 10.01
CA ARG A 168 2.56 11.68 11.26
C ARG A 168 1.06 11.94 11.20
N ARG A 169 0.54 12.38 10.05
CA ARG A 169 -0.91 12.57 9.84
C ARG A 169 -1.70 11.27 10.01
N HIS A 170 -1.06 10.14 9.75
CA HIS A 170 -1.67 8.81 9.81
C HIS A 170 -1.07 7.93 10.91
N GLN A 171 -0.37 8.50 11.90
CA GLN A 171 0.44 7.76 12.85
C GLN A 171 -0.38 6.70 13.61
N ASP A 172 -1.57 7.07 14.08
CA ASP A 172 -2.42 6.16 14.86
C ASP A 172 -2.88 4.97 14.02
N ALA A 173 -3.29 5.21 12.78
CA ALA A 173 -3.66 4.16 11.84
C ALA A 173 -2.48 3.27 11.42
N VAL A 174 -1.27 3.83 11.38
CA VAL A 174 -0.03 3.06 11.11
C VAL A 174 0.35 2.21 12.32
N LEU A 175 0.20 2.73 13.54
CA LEU A 175 0.45 1.99 14.78
C LEU A 175 -0.59 0.91 15.03
N ALA A 176 -1.84 1.12 14.61
CA ALA A 176 -2.91 0.13 14.70
C ALA A 176 -2.57 -1.20 14.00
N PHE A 177 -1.70 -1.17 12.98
CA PHE A 177 -1.16 -2.39 12.36
C PHE A 177 -0.46 -3.30 13.37
N ILE A 178 0.24 -2.76 14.36
CA ILE A 178 1.02 -3.55 15.33
C ILE A 178 0.10 -4.39 16.20
N GLY A 179 -1.02 -3.83 16.66
CA GLY A 179 -2.00 -4.54 17.48
C GLY A 179 -2.91 -5.48 16.70
N THR A 180 -3.27 -5.13 15.45
CA THR A 180 -4.27 -5.87 14.67
C THR A 180 -3.67 -6.86 13.67
N ARG A 181 -2.46 -6.59 13.18
CA ARG A 181 -1.82 -7.27 12.03
C ARG A 181 -2.63 -7.28 10.74
N LEU A 182 -3.71 -6.50 10.68
CA LEU A 182 -4.58 -6.45 9.52
C LEU A 182 -3.81 -5.84 8.35
N ASN A 183 -3.90 -6.46 7.19
CA ASN A 183 -3.30 -5.98 5.95
C ASN A 183 -4.28 -6.15 4.79
N ASN A 184 -3.99 -5.48 3.67
CA ASN A 184 -4.88 -5.44 2.52
C ASN A 184 -4.68 -6.61 1.53
N ALA A 185 -4.00 -7.69 1.91
CA ALA A 185 -3.58 -8.75 0.98
C ALA A 185 -4.76 -9.46 0.31
N ILE A 186 -5.87 -9.68 1.03
CA ILE A 186 -7.07 -10.29 0.47
C ILE A 186 -7.66 -9.38 -0.62
N ALA A 187 -7.83 -8.09 -0.33
CA ALA A 187 -8.36 -7.14 -1.31
C ALA A 187 -7.43 -7.01 -2.54
N GLU A 188 -6.12 -7.07 -2.36
CA GLU A 188 -5.16 -7.10 -3.47
C GLU A 188 -5.28 -8.37 -4.32
N GLY A 189 -5.51 -9.53 -3.68
CA GLY A 189 -5.83 -10.78 -4.37
C GLY A 189 -7.08 -10.64 -5.24
N LEU A 190 -8.15 -10.05 -4.69
CA LEU A 190 -9.37 -9.76 -5.43
C LEU A 190 -9.14 -8.76 -6.57
N ASN A 191 -8.39 -7.68 -6.34
CA ASN A 191 -8.03 -6.69 -7.36
C ASN A 191 -7.25 -7.34 -8.51
N ARG A 192 -6.40 -8.33 -8.24
CA ARG A 192 -5.70 -9.10 -9.28
C ARG A 192 -6.69 -9.91 -10.11
N ILE A 193 -7.63 -10.61 -9.49
CA ILE A 193 -8.68 -11.37 -10.20
C ILE A 193 -9.50 -10.43 -11.09
N VAL A 194 -9.98 -9.32 -10.54
CA VAL A 194 -10.73 -8.29 -11.29
C VAL A 194 -9.94 -7.78 -12.50
N LYS A 195 -8.63 -7.55 -12.38
CA LYS A 195 -7.77 -7.17 -13.51
C LYS A 195 -7.68 -8.25 -14.58
N ILE A 196 -7.62 -9.53 -14.21
CA ILE A 196 -7.60 -10.64 -15.16
C ILE A 196 -8.92 -10.69 -15.93
N ILE A 197 -10.05 -10.64 -15.22
CA ILE A 197 -11.39 -10.61 -15.82
C ILE A 197 -11.51 -9.42 -16.77
N LYS A 198 -11.05 -8.23 -16.36
CA LYS A 198 -11.08 -7.03 -17.20
C LYS A 198 -10.33 -7.24 -18.51
N ASN A 199 -9.17 -7.89 -18.48
CA ASN A 199 -8.39 -8.17 -19.68
C ASN A 199 -9.08 -9.21 -20.58
N GLN A 200 -9.75 -10.21 -20.01
CA GLN A 200 -10.55 -11.19 -20.76
C GLN A 200 -11.83 -10.59 -21.35
N ALA A 201 -12.44 -9.63 -20.64
CA ALA A 201 -13.64 -8.91 -21.01
C ALA A 201 -13.42 -7.82 -22.08
N SER A 202 -12.25 -7.81 -22.75
CA SER A 202 -11.90 -6.88 -23.82
C SER A 202 -12.83 -7.12 -25.04
N GLY A 203 -14.02 -6.50 -25.02
CA GLY A 203 -15.08 -6.73 -26.00
C GLY A 203 -16.50 -6.54 -25.45
N PHE A 204 -16.67 -6.46 -24.12
CA PHE A 204 -17.98 -6.18 -23.53
C PHE A 204 -18.43 -4.75 -23.83
N ARG A 205 -19.69 -4.62 -24.29
CA ARG A 205 -20.32 -3.33 -24.60
C ARG A 205 -20.92 -2.64 -23.37
N HIS A 206 -21.19 -3.39 -22.30
CA HIS A 206 -21.86 -2.91 -21.09
C HIS A 206 -21.12 -3.36 -19.82
N LEU A 207 -21.20 -2.53 -18.76
CA LEU A 207 -20.54 -2.78 -17.48
C LEU A 207 -21.21 -3.88 -16.66
N ASP A 208 -22.46 -4.22 -16.96
CA ASP A 208 -23.20 -5.24 -16.23
C ASP A 208 -22.59 -6.63 -16.45
N ALA A 209 -22.32 -7.00 -17.71
CA ALA A 209 -21.64 -8.25 -18.05
C ALA A 209 -20.24 -8.37 -17.41
N PHE A 210 -19.53 -7.24 -17.28
CA PHE A 210 -18.25 -7.20 -16.56
C PHE A 210 -18.44 -7.41 -15.05
N SER A 211 -19.47 -6.80 -14.48
CA SER A 211 -19.81 -6.91 -13.05
C SER A 211 -20.26 -8.32 -12.68
N ASP A 212 -21.10 -8.94 -13.52
CA ASP A 212 -21.56 -10.32 -13.36
C ASP A 212 -20.39 -11.29 -13.37
N MET A 213 -19.44 -11.12 -14.30
CA MET A 213 -18.23 -11.95 -14.33
C MET A 213 -17.38 -11.81 -13.06
N ILE A 214 -17.29 -10.61 -12.48
CA ILE A 214 -16.61 -10.42 -11.20
C ILE A 214 -17.36 -11.14 -10.08
N TYR A 215 -18.68 -10.97 -9.97
CA TYR A 215 -19.47 -11.65 -8.96
C TYR A 215 -19.43 -13.17 -9.12
N LEU A 216 -19.38 -13.68 -10.35
CA LEU A 216 -19.27 -15.10 -10.65
C LEU A 216 -17.93 -15.70 -10.21
N THR A 217 -16.85 -14.94 -10.40
CA THR A 217 -15.48 -15.42 -10.15
C THR A 217 -15.09 -15.24 -8.69
N VAL A 218 -15.60 -14.21 -8.03
CA VAL A 218 -15.19 -13.81 -6.67
C VAL A 218 -16.28 -14.10 -5.63
N GLY A 219 -17.55 -14.01 -6.02
CA GLY A 219 -18.63 -14.56 -5.22
C GLY A 219 -18.49 -16.07 -5.24
N ASP A 220 -18.70 -16.69 -4.08
CA ASP A 220 -18.63 -18.14 -3.86
C ASP A 220 -19.84 -18.84 -4.53
N LEU A 221 -20.07 -18.54 -5.81
CA LEU A 221 -21.21 -18.99 -6.59
C LEU A 221 -20.90 -20.39 -7.13
N HIS A 222 -21.47 -21.41 -6.50
CA HIS A 222 -21.45 -22.77 -7.02
C HIS A 222 -22.31 -22.87 -8.30
N LEU A 223 -21.72 -22.49 -9.43
CA LEU A 223 -22.35 -22.56 -10.76
C LEU A 223 -22.89 -23.94 -11.11
N SER A 224 -22.20 -25.00 -10.69
CA SER A 224 -22.62 -26.38 -10.96
C SER A 224 -24.03 -26.67 -10.44
N GLY A 225 -24.45 -26.05 -9.33
CA GLY A 225 -25.81 -26.21 -8.78
C GLY A 225 -26.90 -25.47 -9.56
N GLN A 226 -26.55 -24.46 -10.37
CA GLN A 226 -27.50 -23.60 -11.07
C GLN A 226 -27.55 -23.81 -12.59
N ILE A 227 -26.56 -24.49 -13.17
CA ILE A 227 -26.61 -24.91 -14.58
C ILE A 227 -27.62 -26.06 -14.70
N PRO A 228 -28.72 -25.89 -15.47
CA PRO A 228 -29.66 -26.96 -15.75
C PRO A 228 -28.90 -28.18 -16.27
N ALA A 229 -29.24 -29.39 -15.80
CA ALA A 229 -28.47 -30.61 -16.08
C ALA A 229 -28.12 -30.79 -17.58
N ARG A 230 -29.00 -30.33 -18.48
CA ARG A 230 -28.85 -30.34 -19.94
C ARG A 230 -27.70 -29.50 -20.51
N LEU A 231 -27.10 -28.60 -19.73
CA LEU A 231 -26.03 -27.67 -20.16
C LEU A 231 -24.68 -27.97 -19.49
N ARG A 232 -24.57 -29.02 -18.68
CA ARG A 232 -23.29 -29.43 -18.07
C ARG A 232 -22.51 -30.22 -19.12
N PRO A 233 -21.24 -29.88 -19.42
CA PRO A 233 -20.39 -30.76 -20.24
C PRO A 233 -20.18 -32.08 -19.50
N LEU A 234 -20.17 -33.19 -20.27
CA LEU A 234 -19.98 -34.56 -19.78
C LEU A 234 -18.70 -34.71 -18.93
#